data_AF-A0A7U9GFJ3-F1
#
_entry.id   AF-A0A7U9GFJ3-F1
#
_cell.length_a   1.000
_cell.length_b   1.000
_cell.length_c   1.000
_cell.angle_alpha   90.00
_cell.angle_beta   90.00
_cell.angle_gamma   90.00
#
_symmetry.space_group_name_H-M   'P 1'
#
loop_
_entity.id
_entity.type
_entity.pdbx_description
1 polymer ?
#
loop_
_entity_poly.entity_id
_entity_poly.type
_entity_poly.pdbx_seq_one_letter_code
_entity_poly.pdbx_strand_id
1 'polypeptide(L)'
;MGAGLGIHSTPTAAFDPQRLRQSMQQQYGQAGLAILEEWFALLQQLQNQDIQTKLRGVNDFFNRHIRWVDDIQVWGEEDFWATPLEAMGKGQGDCEDYSIAKYITLKQLGVTSQYLRMIYVRARIGRSQITQAHMVLGYYSTPDAQPLVLDNIVPSITPASQRTDLDPLFSFNSDGLWAGGSSESRADPLARLSRWRSVIERMQTQGFI
;
A
#
# COMPACT_ATOMS: atom_id res chain seq x y z
N MET A 1 48.82 13.54 13.47
CA MET A 1 47.88 13.69 12.35
C MET A 1 46.87 12.56 12.46
N GLY A 2 45.66 12.83 12.96
CA GLY A 2 44.61 11.82 13.12
C GLY A 2 43.68 11.85 11.92
N ALA A 3 43.65 10.76 11.15
CA ALA A 3 42.74 10.58 10.03
C ALA A 3 41.31 10.34 10.57
N GLY A 4 40.41 11.27 10.30
CA GLY A 4 38.98 11.10 10.58
C GLY A 4 38.38 10.12 9.59
N LEU A 5 37.87 8.99 10.10
CA LEU A 5 36.99 8.11 9.34
C LEU A 5 35.64 8.80 9.20
N GLY A 6 35.45 9.50 8.08
CA GLY A 6 34.14 10.01 7.68
C GLY A 6 33.23 8.84 7.37
N ILE A 7 32.21 8.64 8.20
CA ILE A 7 31.10 7.75 7.88
C ILE A 7 30.35 8.43 6.74
N HIS A 8 30.54 7.98 5.51
CA HIS A 8 29.76 8.43 4.38
C HIS A 8 28.31 7.95 4.58
N SER A 9 27.44 8.87 5.01
CA SER A 9 26.00 8.68 4.93
C SER A 9 25.65 8.43 3.46
N THR A 10 25.29 7.20 3.12
CA THR A 10 24.74 6.88 1.81
C THR A 10 23.45 7.70 1.68
N PRO A 11 23.28 8.53 0.64
CA PRO A 11 22.03 9.25 0.46
C PRO A 11 20.93 8.20 0.30
N THR A 12 19.90 8.27 1.16
CA THR A 12 18.64 7.57 0.96
C THR A 12 18.19 7.90 -0.47
N ALA A 13 17.95 6.89 -1.30
CA ALA A 13 17.59 7.17 -2.68
C ALA A 13 16.28 7.98 -2.69
N ALA A 14 16.29 9.07 -3.45
CA ALA A 14 15.13 9.93 -3.59
C ALA A 14 14.20 9.34 -4.64
N PHE A 15 12.92 9.70 -4.57
CA PHE A 15 11.94 9.40 -5.62
C PHE A 15 12.47 9.83 -7.00
N ASP A 16 12.57 8.89 -7.94
CA ASP A 16 13.13 9.06 -9.27
C ASP A 16 12.08 8.74 -10.36
N PRO A 17 11.37 9.76 -10.87
CA PRO A 17 10.37 9.59 -11.93
C PRO A 17 10.95 9.05 -13.25
N GLN A 18 12.23 9.25 -13.55
CA GLN A 18 12.82 8.74 -14.78
C GLN A 18 13.06 7.23 -14.67
N ARG A 19 13.57 6.77 -13.53
CA ARG A 19 13.74 5.35 -13.26
C ARG A 19 12.40 4.61 -13.24
N LEU A 20 11.37 5.18 -12.63
CA LEU A 20 10.02 4.60 -12.64
C LEU A 20 9.49 4.40 -14.08
N ARG A 21 9.67 5.40 -14.95
CA ARG A 21 9.31 5.28 -16.38
C ARG A 21 10.08 4.17 -17.08
N GLN A 22 11.39 4.08 -16.83
CA GLN A 22 12.24 3.05 -17.42
C GLN A 22 11.79 1.64 -16.96
N SER A 23 11.60 1.44 -15.65
CA SER A 23 11.13 0.17 -15.10
C SER A 23 9.74 -0.21 -15.63
N MET A 24 8.80 0.74 -15.66
CA MET A 24 7.46 0.49 -16.17
C MET A 24 7.47 0.16 -17.67
N GLN A 25 8.21 0.92 -18.46
CA GLN A 25 8.32 0.69 -19.90
C GLN A 25 9.00 -0.64 -20.21
N GLN A 26 10.04 -1.00 -19.46
CA GLN A 26 10.77 -2.25 -19.64
C GLN A 26 9.90 -3.47 -19.35
N GLN A 27 9.06 -3.40 -18.31
CA GLN A 27 8.32 -4.57 -17.84
C GLN A 27 6.88 -4.67 -18.38
N TYR A 28 6.24 -3.52 -18.65
CA TYR A 28 4.81 -3.45 -19.01
C TYR A 28 4.55 -2.67 -20.32
N GLY A 29 5.61 -2.20 -20.98
CA GLY A 29 5.51 -1.52 -22.27
C GLY A 29 4.77 -0.17 -22.20
N GLN A 30 4.27 0.25 -23.36
CA GLN A 30 3.60 1.56 -23.50
C GLN A 30 2.29 1.65 -22.71
N ALA A 31 1.58 0.54 -22.55
CA ALA A 31 0.34 0.50 -21.76
C ALA A 31 0.62 0.78 -20.27
N GLY A 32 1.65 0.12 -19.70
CA GLY A 32 2.09 0.43 -18.33
C GLY A 32 2.56 1.87 -18.19
N LEU A 33 3.33 2.38 -19.15
CA LEU A 33 3.80 3.76 -19.13
C LEU A 33 2.63 4.76 -19.12
N ALA A 34 1.56 4.52 -19.89
CA ALA A 34 0.38 5.37 -19.88
C ALA A 34 -0.27 5.47 -18.49
N ILE A 35 -0.46 4.33 -17.80
CA ILE A 35 -1.01 4.30 -16.44
C ILE A 35 -0.07 5.00 -15.44
N LEU A 36 1.24 4.85 -15.61
CA LEU A 36 2.21 5.55 -14.76
C LEU A 36 2.11 7.08 -14.93
N GLU A 37 1.93 7.58 -16.15
CA GLU A 37 1.73 9.02 -16.36
C GLU A 37 0.40 9.51 -15.76
N GLU A 38 -0.67 8.73 -15.81
CA GLU A 38 -1.91 9.03 -15.10
C GLU A 38 -1.70 9.11 -13.59
N TRP A 39 -0.88 8.21 -13.02
CA TRP A 39 -0.51 8.26 -11.60
C TRP A 39 0.34 9.49 -11.27
N PHE A 40 1.30 9.88 -12.11
CA PHE A 40 2.04 11.14 -11.91
C PHE A 40 1.13 12.37 -11.97
N ALA A 41 0.15 12.39 -12.88
CA ALA A 41 -0.84 13.46 -12.95
C ALA A 41 -1.70 13.50 -11.67
N LEU A 42 -2.10 12.34 -11.14
CA LEU A 42 -2.78 12.24 -9.85
C LEU A 42 -1.94 12.84 -8.71
N LEU A 43 -0.65 12.48 -8.62
CA LEU A 43 0.25 13.03 -7.61
C LEU A 43 0.32 14.55 -7.68
N GLN A 44 0.50 15.09 -8.89
CA GLN A 44 0.54 16.54 -9.11
C GLN A 44 -0.78 17.22 -8.70
N GLN A 45 -1.92 16.63 -9.07
CA GLN A 45 -3.23 17.17 -8.73
C GLN A 45 -3.48 17.18 -7.21
N LEU A 46 -3.05 16.14 -6.51
CA LEU A 46 -3.35 15.94 -5.09
C LEU A 46 -2.33 16.57 -4.14
N GLN A 47 -1.11 16.93 -4.58
CA GLN A 47 0.00 17.36 -3.72
C GLN A 47 -0.40 18.41 -2.67
N ASN A 48 -1.15 19.43 -3.08
CA ASN A 48 -1.54 20.58 -2.25
C ASN A 48 -3.01 20.54 -1.79
N GLN A 49 -3.68 19.40 -1.96
CA GLN A 49 -5.07 19.23 -1.54
C GLN A 49 -5.17 18.89 -0.06
N ASP A 50 -6.37 19.09 0.51
CA ASP A 50 -6.68 18.63 1.86
C ASP A 50 -6.65 17.10 1.95
N ILE A 51 -6.56 16.59 3.18
CA ILE A 51 -6.41 15.16 3.42
C ILE A 51 -7.59 14.34 2.89
N GLN A 52 -8.83 14.82 2.97
CA GLN A 52 -9.99 14.06 2.50
C GLN A 52 -9.96 13.90 0.98
N THR A 53 -9.58 14.97 0.28
CA THR A 53 -9.38 14.94 -1.17
C THR A 53 -8.24 13.99 -1.56
N LYS A 54 -7.11 14.00 -0.83
CA LYS A 54 -6.01 13.04 -1.03
C LYS A 54 -6.47 11.59 -0.85
N LEU A 55 -7.13 11.27 0.26
CA LEU A 55 -7.60 9.91 0.56
C LEU A 55 -8.55 9.40 -0.52
N ARG A 56 -9.53 10.21 -0.92
CA ARG A 56 -10.50 9.85 -1.96
C ARG A 56 -9.83 9.64 -3.32
N GLY A 57 -9.01 10.60 -3.76
CA GLY A 57 -8.35 10.52 -5.06
C GLY A 57 -7.45 9.29 -5.19
N VAL A 58 -6.69 8.98 -4.13
CA VAL A 58 -5.85 7.77 -4.09
C VAL A 58 -6.69 6.50 -4.06
N ASN A 59 -7.73 6.44 -3.24
CA ASN A 59 -8.59 5.26 -3.14
C ASN A 59 -9.29 4.95 -4.47
N ASP A 60 -9.86 5.97 -5.11
CA ASP A 60 -10.61 5.85 -6.36
C ASP A 60 -9.71 5.47 -7.53
N PHE A 61 -8.47 5.99 -7.57
CA PHE A 61 -7.50 5.66 -8.61
C PHE A 61 -7.20 4.15 -8.61
N PHE A 62 -6.73 3.59 -7.50
CA PHE A 62 -6.38 2.17 -7.46
C PHE A 62 -7.58 1.25 -7.59
N ASN A 63 -8.74 1.62 -7.03
CA ASN A 63 -9.97 0.85 -7.19
C ASN A 63 -10.48 0.82 -8.63
N ARG A 64 -10.06 1.76 -9.49
CA ARG A 64 -10.42 1.79 -10.92
C ARG A 64 -9.40 1.06 -11.79
N HIS A 65 -8.12 1.19 -11.48
CA HIS A 65 -7.03 0.71 -12.34
C HIS A 65 -6.59 -0.73 -12.05
N ILE A 66 -6.93 -1.25 -10.87
CA ILE A 66 -6.63 -2.63 -10.51
C ILE A 66 -7.93 -3.43 -10.49
N ARG A 67 -7.90 -4.62 -11.09
CA ARG A 67 -8.95 -5.62 -10.97
C ARG A 67 -8.56 -6.62 -9.90
N TRP A 68 -9.48 -6.96 -9.00
CA TRP A 68 -9.23 -8.00 -8.01
C TRP A 68 -9.05 -9.37 -8.68
N VAL A 69 -7.91 -10.01 -8.45
CA VAL A 69 -7.55 -11.35 -8.94
C VAL A 69 -6.56 -11.97 -7.94
N ASP A 70 -6.74 -13.25 -7.60
CA ASP A 70 -5.84 -13.96 -6.68
C ASP A 70 -4.40 -14.05 -7.20
N ASP A 71 -3.42 -13.96 -6.31
CA ASP A 71 -1.99 -13.96 -6.64
C ASP A 71 -1.53 -15.16 -7.46
N ILE A 72 -2.05 -16.34 -7.15
CA ILE A 72 -1.69 -17.56 -7.89
C ILE A 72 -2.02 -17.43 -9.38
N GLN A 73 -3.02 -16.62 -9.75
CA GLN A 73 -3.38 -16.35 -11.14
C GLN A 73 -2.56 -15.21 -11.75
N VAL A 74 -2.20 -14.19 -10.97
CA VAL A 74 -1.49 -12.99 -11.46
C VAL A 74 0.03 -13.22 -11.52
N TRP A 75 0.58 -13.81 -10.45
CA TRP A 75 2.00 -13.91 -10.16
C TRP A 75 2.52 -15.35 -10.23
N GLY A 76 1.63 -16.35 -10.13
CA GLY A 76 2.03 -17.77 -10.08
C GLY A 76 2.63 -18.21 -8.75
N GLU A 77 2.52 -17.36 -7.73
CA GLU A 77 2.97 -17.56 -6.35
C GLU A 77 1.79 -17.28 -5.41
N GLU A 78 1.74 -17.97 -4.27
CA GLU A 78 0.74 -17.66 -3.23
C GLU A 78 1.21 -16.47 -2.38
N ASP A 79 0.35 -15.48 -2.17
CA ASP A 79 0.57 -14.36 -1.22
C ASP A 79 1.82 -13.54 -1.61
N PHE A 80 1.83 -13.09 -2.87
CA PHE A 80 2.84 -12.25 -3.49
C PHE A 80 2.43 -10.78 -3.34
N TRP A 81 3.18 -10.04 -2.53
CA TRP A 81 2.89 -8.61 -2.33
C TRP A 81 3.50 -7.79 -3.45
N ALA A 82 2.69 -7.17 -4.30
CA ALA A 82 3.15 -6.34 -5.41
C ALA A 82 3.58 -4.94 -4.96
N THR A 83 4.59 -4.38 -5.64
CA THR A 83 4.86 -2.94 -5.58
C THR A 83 3.74 -2.15 -6.27
N PRO A 84 3.60 -0.82 -6.03
CA PRO A 84 2.61 -0.02 -6.75
C PRO A 84 2.82 -0.04 -8.27
N LEU A 85 4.07 -0.12 -8.74
CA LEU A 85 4.39 -0.21 -10.16
C LEU A 85 4.00 -1.58 -10.74
N GLU A 86 4.19 -2.66 -9.99
CA GLU A 86 3.76 -4.01 -10.38
C GLU A 86 2.23 -4.11 -10.46
N ALA A 87 1.51 -3.64 -9.43
CA ALA A 87 0.06 -3.66 -9.39
C ALA A 87 -0.57 -2.81 -10.52
N MET A 88 -0.05 -1.61 -10.76
CA MET A 88 -0.50 -0.76 -11.88
C MET A 88 -0.14 -1.37 -13.24
N GLY A 89 1.06 -1.93 -13.38
CA GLY A 89 1.54 -2.50 -14.64
C GLY A 89 0.75 -3.73 -15.08
N LYS A 90 0.34 -4.59 -14.13
CA LYS A 90 -0.56 -5.72 -14.40
C LYS A 90 -2.03 -5.32 -14.49
N GLY A 91 -2.42 -4.23 -13.83
CA GLY A 91 -3.83 -3.86 -13.64
C GLY A 91 -4.62 -4.93 -12.87
N GLN A 92 -3.92 -5.79 -12.12
CA GLN A 92 -4.45 -6.92 -11.38
C GLN A 92 -3.67 -7.08 -10.08
N GLY A 93 -4.35 -7.50 -9.03
CA GLY A 93 -3.78 -7.71 -7.71
C GLY A 93 -4.90 -8.05 -6.72
N ASP A 94 -4.53 -8.49 -5.53
CA ASP A 94 -5.48 -8.94 -4.51
C ASP A 94 -5.72 -7.85 -3.44
N CYS A 95 -5.91 -8.13 -2.15
CA CYS A 95 -6.23 -7.08 -1.17
C CYS A 95 -5.04 -6.26 -0.67
N GLU A 96 -3.88 -6.88 -0.47
CA GLU A 96 -2.66 -6.20 -0.01
C GLU A 96 -2.12 -5.26 -1.07
N ASP A 97 -2.19 -5.63 -2.35
CA ASP A 97 -1.64 -4.84 -3.45
C ASP A 97 -2.27 -3.45 -3.50
N TYR A 98 -3.59 -3.37 -3.27
CA TYR A 98 -4.30 -2.09 -3.20
C TYR A 98 -3.87 -1.31 -1.96
N SER A 99 -3.74 -1.97 -0.82
CA SER A 99 -3.37 -1.34 0.45
C SER A 99 -1.95 -0.78 0.40
N ILE A 100 -1.01 -1.53 -0.16
CA ILE A 100 0.39 -1.13 -0.41
C ILE A 100 0.43 0.05 -1.39
N ALA A 101 -0.26 -0.05 -2.52
CA ALA A 101 -0.28 1.00 -3.53
C ALA A 101 -0.85 2.32 -3.01
N LYS A 102 -1.95 2.26 -2.25
CA LYS A 102 -2.56 3.42 -1.58
C LYS A 102 -1.62 3.98 -0.50
N TYR A 103 -1.00 3.13 0.31
CA TYR A 103 -0.06 3.53 1.37
C TYR A 103 1.14 4.29 0.81
N ILE A 104 1.81 3.74 -0.21
CA ILE A 104 2.97 4.38 -0.83
C ILE A 104 2.58 5.69 -1.52
N THR A 105 1.45 5.73 -2.21
CA THR A 105 1.00 6.96 -2.88
C THR A 105 0.69 8.08 -1.88
N LEU A 106 0.02 7.77 -0.76
CA LEU A 106 -0.24 8.77 0.29
C LEU A 106 1.05 9.26 0.96
N LYS A 107 2.06 8.38 1.12
CA LYS A 107 3.40 8.81 1.57
C LYS A 107 4.05 9.78 0.60
N GLN A 108 3.98 9.53 -0.71
CA GLN A 108 4.51 10.48 -1.71
C GLN A 108 3.76 11.82 -1.71
N LEU A 109 2.48 11.83 -1.32
CA LEU A 109 1.69 13.04 -1.10
C LEU A 109 1.95 13.73 0.25
N GLY A 110 2.98 13.29 0.99
CA GLY A 110 3.43 13.89 2.25
C GLY A 110 2.65 13.43 3.49
N VAL A 111 1.79 12.41 3.40
CA VAL A 111 1.15 11.84 4.58
C VAL A 111 2.17 11.00 5.34
N THR A 112 2.46 11.37 6.58
CA THR A 112 3.47 10.67 7.38
C THR A 112 2.98 9.28 7.79
N SER A 113 3.91 8.33 7.85
CA SER A 113 3.63 6.91 8.15
C SER A 113 2.90 6.69 9.47
N GLN A 114 3.13 7.53 10.48
CA GLN A 114 2.43 7.44 11.79
C GLN A 114 0.90 7.55 11.68
N TYR A 115 0.38 8.15 10.61
CA TYR A 115 -1.05 8.29 10.35
C TYR A 115 -1.62 7.21 9.42
N LEU A 116 -0.78 6.29 8.96
CA LEU A 116 -1.16 5.26 7.99
C LEU A 116 -0.80 3.89 8.53
N ARG A 117 -1.77 2.96 8.52
CA ARG A 117 -1.52 1.56 8.86
C ARG A 117 -2.25 0.65 7.91
N MET A 118 -1.56 -0.35 7.38
CA MET A 118 -2.19 -1.49 6.74
C MET A 118 -2.82 -2.35 7.84
N ILE A 119 -4.11 -2.66 7.73
CA ILE A 119 -4.90 -3.36 8.73
C ILE A 119 -5.33 -4.69 8.13
N TYR A 120 -4.93 -5.77 8.77
CA TYR A 120 -5.37 -7.11 8.40
C TYR A 120 -6.63 -7.46 9.19
N VAL A 121 -7.66 -7.92 8.48
CA VAL A 121 -9.01 -8.11 9.01
C VAL A 121 -9.59 -9.44 8.55
N ARG A 122 -10.59 -9.95 9.28
CA ARG A 122 -11.55 -10.90 8.73
C ARG A 122 -12.71 -10.12 8.14
N ALA A 123 -12.88 -10.16 6.82
CA ALA A 123 -13.96 -9.49 6.11
C ALA A 123 -15.13 -10.44 5.88
N ARG A 124 -16.35 -9.99 6.21
CA ARG A 124 -17.60 -10.66 5.85
C ARG A 124 -18.07 -10.16 4.48
N ILE A 125 -18.09 -11.03 3.48
CA ILE A 125 -18.43 -10.62 2.12
C ILE A 125 -19.93 -10.70 1.87
N GLY A 126 -20.51 -9.57 1.44
CA GLY A 126 -21.94 -9.44 1.16
C GLY A 126 -22.79 -9.72 2.40
N ARG A 127 -23.84 -10.53 2.23
CA ARG A 127 -24.70 -10.99 3.34
C ARG A 127 -24.33 -12.39 3.85
N SER A 128 -23.17 -12.92 3.42
CA SER A 128 -22.77 -14.27 3.80
C SER A 128 -22.21 -14.31 5.21
N GLN A 129 -22.25 -15.48 5.83
CA GLN A 129 -21.55 -15.76 7.09
C GLN A 129 -20.08 -16.19 6.85
N ILE A 130 -19.63 -16.17 5.59
CA ILE A 130 -18.27 -16.54 5.22
C ILE A 130 -17.38 -15.34 5.49
N THR A 131 -16.37 -15.56 6.34
CA THR A 131 -15.29 -14.61 6.56
C THR A 131 -14.07 -15.00 5.74
N GLN A 132 -13.47 -14.04 5.06
CA GLN A 132 -12.18 -14.21 4.39
C GLN A 132 -11.12 -13.30 5.02
N ALA A 133 -9.86 -13.72 4.91
CA ALA A 133 -8.74 -12.83 5.14
C ALA A 133 -8.81 -11.64 4.17
N HIS A 134 -8.52 -10.45 4.66
CA HIS A 134 -8.54 -9.23 3.85
C HIS A 134 -7.58 -8.19 4.42
N MET A 135 -7.12 -7.27 3.58
CA MET A 135 -6.28 -6.14 3.98
C MET A 135 -6.90 -4.81 3.52
N VAL A 136 -6.92 -3.84 4.43
CA VAL A 136 -7.37 -2.46 4.15
C VAL A 136 -6.33 -1.46 4.62
N LEU A 137 -6.38 -0.23 4.12
CA LEU A 137 -5.55 0.86 4.61
C LEU A 137 -6.35 1.75 5.56
N GLY A 138 -5.84 1.94 6.78
CA GLY A 138 -6.37 2.87 7.76
C GLY A 138 -5.63 4.20 7.76
N TYR A 139 -6.37 5.31 7.66
CA TYR A 139 -5.87 6.66 7.93
C TYR A 139 -6.34 7.16 9.30
N TYR A 140 -5.40 7.64 10.10
CA TYR A 140 -5.61 8.11 11.47
C TYR A 140 -5.37 9.62 11.52
N SER A 141 -6.34 10.43 11.97
CA SER A 141 -6.14 11.89 12.12
C SER A 141 -5.15 12.23 13.23
N THR A 142 -5.09 11.39 14.27
CA THR A 142 -4.05 11.36 15.32
C THR A 142 -3.69 9.89 15.59
N PRO A 143 -2.50 9.56 16.12
CA PRO A 143 -2.06 8.17 16.27
C PRO A 143 -2.99 7.24 17.09
N ASP A 144 -3.84 7.84 17.94
CA ASP A 144 -4.84 7.23 18.83
C ASP A 144 -6.30 7.35 18.32
N ALA A 145 -6.53 8.10 17.23
CA ALA A 145 -7.86 8.26 16.67
C ALA A 145 -8.44 6.96 16.11
N GLN A 146 -9.75 6.95 15.92
CA GLN A 146 -10.38 5.96 15.06
C GLN A 146 -9.96 6.18 13.60
N PRO A 147 -9.62 5.13 12.83
CA PRO A 147 -9.23 5.30 11.45
C PRO A 147 -10.42 5.44 10.50
N LEU A 148 -10.20 6.21 9.43
CA LEU A 148 -10.92 6.08 8.17
C LEU A 148 -10.38 4.89 7.38
N VAL A 149 -11.26 4.08 6.81
CA VAL A 149 -10.89 2.84 6.10
C VAL A 149 -10.94 3.06 4.59
N LEU A 150 -9.83 2.79 3.92
CA LEU A 150 -9.70 2.75 2.47
C LEU A 150 -9.62 1.28 2.04
N ASP A 151 -10.55 0.86 1.18
CA ASP A 151 -10.80 -0.54 0.86
C ASP A 151 -11.09 -0.70 -0.64
N ASN A 152 -10.75 -1.86 -1.20
CA ASN A 152 -11.07 -2.24 -2.58
C ASN A 152 -12.44 -2.91 -2.71
N ILE A 153 -12.97 -3.54 -1.65
CA ILE A 153 -14.31 -4.18 -1.67
C ILE A 153 -15.42 -3.14 -1.53
N VAL A 154 -15.29 -2.24 -0.55
CA VAL A 154 -16.22 -1.15 -0.31
C VAL A 154 -15.50 0.18 -0.59
N PRO A 155 -15.74 0.82 -1.76
CA PRO A 155 -14.98 2.01 -2.15
C PRO A 155 -15.24 3.25 -1.29
N SER A 156 -16.36 3.31 -0.56
CA SER A 156 -16.66 4.44 0.31
C SER A 156 -15.72 4.46 1.51
N ILE A 157 -15.04 5.59 1.72
CA ILE A 157 -14.17 5.80 2.87
C ILE A 157 -15.04 6.15 4.08
N THR A 158 -15.08 5.26 5.06
CA THR A 158 -15.89 5.41 6.28
C THR A 158 -15.06 5.16 7.53
N PRO A 159 -15.46 5.71 8.69
CA PRO A 159 -14.85 5.34 9.98
C PRO A 159 -14.95 3.84 10.24
N ALA A 160 -13.95 3.28 10.93
CA ALA A 160 -13.91 1.84 11.22
C ALA A 160 -15.13 1.32 12.00
N SER A 161 -15.76 2.13 12.87
CA SER A 161 -17.00 1.72 13.57
C SER A 161 -18.19 1.46 12.64
N GLN A 162 -18.17 2.03 11.44
CA GLN A 162 -19.23 1.80 10.43
C GLN A 162 -18.93 0.55 9.58
N ARG A 163 -17.69 0.07 9.58
CA ARG A 163 -17.26 -1.15 8.87
C ARG A 163 -17.47 -2.39 9.72
N THR A 164 -18.74 -2.61 10.09
CA THR A 164 -19.12 -3.79 10.90
C THR A 164 -18.80 -5.10 10.20
N ASP A 165 -18.63 -5.10 8.88
CA ASP A 165 -18.20 -6.25 8.08
C ASP A 165 -16.74 -6.65 8.30
N LEU A 166 -15.91 -5.78 8.89
CA LEU A 166 -14.49 -6.01 9.12
C LEU A 166 -14.19 -6.25 10.61
N ASP A 167 -13.52 -7.36 10.90
CA ASP A 167 -13.04 -7.70 12.24
C ASP A 167 -11.50 -7.63 12.30
N PRO A 168 -10.90 -6.60 12.93
CA PRO A 168 -9.48 -6.36 12.87
C PRO A 168 -8.67 -7.35 13.70
N LEU A 169 -7.60 -7.88 13.10
CA LEU A 169 -6.67 -8.79 13.77
C LEU A 169 -5.41 -8.06 14.24
N PHE A 170 -4.75 -7.36 13.31
CA PHE A 170 -3.56 -6.55 13.59
C PHE A 170 -3.40 -5.47 12.52
N SER A 171 -2.51 -4.51 12.77
CA SER A 171 -2.14 -3.47 11.82
C SER A 171 -0.64 -3.20 11.87
N PHE A 172 -0.08 -2.71 10.77
CA PHE A 172 1.36 -2.43 10.65
C PHE A 172 1.64 -1.33 9.64
N ASN A 173 2.84 -0.75 9.72
CA ASN A 173 3.36 0.16 8.71
C ASN A 173 4.90 0.00 8.63
N SER A 174 5.61 0.96 8.02
CA SER A 174 7.08 0.89 7.93
C SER A 174 7.81 0.98 9.27
N ASP A 175 7.12 1.41 10.34
CA ASP A 175 7.74 1.83 11.60
C ASP A 175 7.35 0.91 12.77
N GLY A 176 6.27 0.13 12.66
CA GLY A 176 5.80 -0.72 13.74
C GLY A 176 4.66 -1.68 13.39
N LEU A 177 4.36 -2.59 14.34
CA LEU A 177 3.30 -3.61 14.30
C LEU A 177 2.44 -3.47 15.57
N TRP A 178 1.12 -3.51 15.42
CA TRP A 178 0.13 -3.41 16.50
C TRP A 178 -0.88 -4.56 16.38
N ALA A 179 -0.94 -5.45 17.36
CA ALA A 179 -1.92 -6.53 17.43
C ALA A 179 -3.06 -6.17 18.40
N GLY A 180 -4.31 -6.30 17.96
CA GLY A 180 -5.47 -6.08 18.82
C GLY A 180 -5.76 -7.32 19.65
N GLY A 181 -5.41 -7.32 20.94
CA GLY A 181 -6.02 -8.12 22.02
C GLY A 181 -6.03 -9.66 21.95
N SER A 182 -5.69 -10.31 20.84
CA SER A 182 -5.67 -11.77 20.72
C SER A 182 -4.24 -12.28 20.52
N SER A 183 -3.78 -13.11 21.44
CA SER A 183 -2.47 -13.79 21.41
C SER A 183 -2.38 -14.93 20.38
N GLU A 184 -3.40 -15.14 19.56
CA GLU A 184 -3.39 -16.14 18.48
C GLU A 184 -3.00 -15.51 17.15
N SER A 185 -1.68 -15.47 16.91
CA SER A 185 -1.13 -15.22 15.58
C SER A 185 -1.36 -16.45 14.70
N ARG A 186 -2.49 -16.52 13.98
CA ARG A 186 -2.73 -17.58 12.97
C ARG A 186 -1.93 -17.38 11.67
N ALA A 187 -1.15 -16.32 11.56
CA ALA A 187 -0.31 -16.04 10.39
C ALA A 187 1.00 -15.39 10.82
N ASP A 188 2.12 -15.94 10.35
CA ASP A 188 3.47 -15.62 10.79
C ASP A 188 3.85 -14.14 10.56
N PRO A 189 4.02 -13.33 11.62
CA PRO A 189 4.44 -11.93 11.50
C PRO A 189 5.81 -11.79 10.82
N LEU A 190 6.68 -12.80 10.92
CA LEU A 190 8.01 -12.78 10.29
C LEU A 190 7.91 -12.90 8.77
N ALA A 191 7.05 -13.78 8.26
CA ALA A 191 6.81 -13.95 6.82
C ALA A 191 6.25 -12.66 6.18
N ARG A 192 5.37 -11.94 6.88
CA ARG A 192 4.85 -10.66 6.39
C ARG A 192 5.90 -9.56 6.43
N LEU A 193 6.71 -9.51 7.49
CA LEU A 193 7.84 -8.59 7.54
C LEU A 193 8.85 -8.88 6.43
N SER A 194 9.09 -10.15 6.06
CA SER A 194 9.95 -10.49 4.93
C SER A 194 9.34 -10.09 3.59
N ARG A 195 8.04 -10.31 3.37
CA ARG A 195 7.34 -9.85 2.15
C ARG A 195 7.37 -8.34 2.02
N TRP A 196 7.07 -7.62 3.11
CA TRP A 196 7.17 -6.17 3.13
C TRP A 196 8.59 -5.68 2.81
N ARG A 197 9.62 -6.29 3.40
CA ARG A 197 11.02 -5.97 3.04
C ARG A 197 11.30 -6.22 1.56
N SER A 198 10.80 -7.31 1.01
CA SER A 198 10.94 -7.64 -0.42
C SER A 198 10.28 -6.58 -1.32
N VAL A 199 9.09 -6.08 -0.95
CA VAL A 199 8.43 -4.95 -1.63
C VAL A 199 9.31 -3.70 -1.60
N ILE A 200 9.87 -3.37 -0.44
CA ILE A 200 10.76 -2.21 -0.27
C ILE A 200 12.02 -2.34 -1.13
N GLU A 201 12.66 -3.52 -1.16
CA GLU A 201 13.83 -3.78 -2.00
C GLU A 201 13.52 -3.62 -3.49
N ARG A 202 12.38 -4.15 -3.96
CA ARG A 202 11.94 -3.93 -5.35
C ARG A 202 11.61 -2.47 -5.64
N MET A 203 11.01 -1.76 -4.69
CA MET A 203 10.73 -0.33 -4.84
C MET A 203 12.00 0.53 -4.97
N GLN A 204 13.09 0.18 -4.28
CA GLN A 204 14.39 0.85 -4.42
C GLN A 204 14.97 0.69 -5.84
N THR A 205 14.85 -0.51 -6.41
CA THR A 205 15.33 -0.75 -7.78
C THR A 205 14.43 -0.09 -8.82
N GLN A 206 13.13 0.08 -8.53
CA GLN A 206 12.15 0.75 -9.39
C GLN A 206 12.19 2.28 -9.31
N GLY A 207 12.84 2.88 -8.31
CA GLY A 207 12.99 4.33 -8.17
C GLY A 207 11.96 5.02 -7.27
N PHE A 208 11.31 4.32 -6.35
CA PHE A 208 10.40 4.95 -5.38
C PHE A 208 11.13 5.63 -4.21
N ILE A 209 12.24 5.04 -3.76
CA ILE A 209 13.00 5.31 -2.53
C ILE A 209 14.45 4.85 -2.65
#